data_AF-A0A2E2Y1K8-F1
#
_entry.id   AF-A0A2E2Y1K8-F1
#
_cell.length_a   1.000
_cell.length_b   1.000
_cell.length_c   1.000
_cell.angle_alpha   90.00
_cell.angle_beta   90.00
_cell.angle_gamma   90.00
#
_symmetry.space_group_name_H-M   'P 1'
#
loop_
_entity.id
_entity.type
_entity.pdbx_description
1 polymer ?
#
loop_
_entity_poly.entity_id
_entity_poly.type
_entity_poly.pdbx_seq_one_letter_code
_entity_poly.pdbx_strand_id
1 'polypeptide(L)'
;MDLLRYNKLSLGITFFIILFMVKSNDAKSQAAYDSIRVLDAVILTADSLLPIHNAHIISKFNKWGTISNQEGRFKLYVQNNDSILITSIGFRPLIVQMDESYFVEDSIIPIYIPKDTISINEVVIRGYFDYATMKQIVIEMKPIDLTQFYPDWSGTGLLYKSPQPMSFKGPIQALYDVFNNSARLQRKLIKNRREYNRVMTQMGRANDTIPAIPEHMQELQY
;
A
#
# COMPACT_ATOMS: atom_id res chain seq x y z
N MET A 1 -24.71 -60.52 -43.89
CA MET A 1 -23.56 -59.78 -44.45
C MET A 1 -23.50 -58.33 -43.93
N ASP A 2 -24.59 -57.77 -43.40
CA ASP A 2 -24.66 -56.35 -43.05
C ASP A 2 -24.04 -55.95 -41.69
N LEU A 3 -24.07 -56.82 -40.67
CA LEU A 3 -23.45 -56.51 -39.36
C LEU A 3 -21.92 -56.35 -39.45
N LEU A 4 -21.25 -57.15 -40.26
CA LEU A 4 -19.79 -57.07 -40.46
C LEU A 4 -19.39 -55.79 -41.22
N ARG A 5 -20.28 -55.27 -42.07
CA ARG A 5 -20.09 -53.99 -42.77
C ARG A 5 -20.27 -52.80 -41.83
N TYR A 6 -21.27 -52.85 -40.95
CA TYR A 6 -21.52 -51.78 -39.97
C TYR A 6 -20.38 -51.65 -38.96
N ASN A 7 -19.84 -52.77 -38.46
CA ASN A 7 -18.72 -52.75 -37.51
C ASN A 7 -17.42 -52.24 -38.16
N LYS A 8 -17.17 -52.56 -39.44
CA LYS A 8 -16.02 -52.00 -40.18
C LYS A 8 -16.18 -50.51 -40.45
N LEU A 9 -17.41 -50.03 -40.70
CA LEU A 9 -17.71 -48.62 -40.89
C LEU A 9 -17.54 -47.83 -39.57
N SER A 10 -18.06 -48.37 -38.46
CA SER A 10 -17.95 -47.70 -37.15
C SER A 10 -16.49 -47.65 -36.68
N LEU A 11 -15.69 -48.69 -36.95
CA LEU A 11 -14.26 -48.72 -36.63
C LEU A 11 -13.44 -47.71 -37.47
N GLY A 12 -13.85 -47.48 -38.72
CA GLY A 12 -13.26 -46.43 -39.56
C GLY A 12 -13.59 -45.03 -39.05
N ILE A 13 -14.83 -44.81 -38.60
CA ILE A 13 -15.27 -43.52 -38.04
C ILE A 13 -14.54 -43.22 -36.73
N THR A 14 -14.41 -44.21 -35.82
CA THR A 14 -13.68 -44.02 -34.57
C THR A 14 -12.19 -43.75 -34.81
N PHE A 15 -11.57 -44.44 -35.78
CA PHE A 15 -10.18 -44.17 -36.17
C PHE A 15 -10.00 -42.74 -36.71
N PHE A 16 -10.94 -42.25 -37.53
CA PHE A 16 -10.89 -40.90 -38.08
C PHE A 16 -11.06 -39.82 -37.00
N ILE A 17 -11.93 -40.04 -36.01
CA ILE A 17 -12.12 -39.15 -34.86
C ILE A 17 -10.88 -39.09 -33.98
N ILE A 18 -10.23 -40.24 -33.75
CA ILE A 18 -8.96 -40.30 -32.99
C ILE A 18 -7.84 -39.57 -33.74
N LEU A 19 -7.74 -39.75 -35.06
CA LEU A 19 -6.75 -39.06 -35.88
C LEU A 19 -6.95 -37.53 -35.87
N PHE A 20 -8.21 -37.07 -35.87
CA PHE A 20 -8.56 -35.66 -35.78
C PHE A 20 -8.18 -35.05 -34.42
N MET A 21 -8.45 -35.78 -33.33
CA MET A 21 -8.06 -35.37 -31.96
C MET A 21 -6.54 -35.23 -31.78
N VAL A 22 -5.74 -36.07 -32.44
CA VAL A 22 -4.27 -35.99 -32.36
C VAL A 22 -3.71 -34.75 -33.08
N LYS A 23 -4.41 -34.22 -34.09
CA LYS A 23 -4.00 -33.02 -34.85
C LYS A 23 -4.33 -31.70 -34.17
N SER A 24 -5.10 -31.70 -33.08
CA SER A 24 -5.55 -30.48 -32.39
C SER A 24 -4.56 -29.94 -31.34
N ASN A 25 -3.33 -30.44 -31.29
CA ASN A 25 -2.33 -30.03 -30.29
C ASN A 25 -1.40 -28.91 -30.78
N ASP A 26 -1.93 -27.91 -31.49
CA ASP A 26 -1.19 -26.68 -31.73
C ASP A 26 -1.36 -25.73 -30.54
N ALA A 27 -0.71 -26.08 -29.42
CA ALA A 27 -0.57 -25.17 -28.29
C ALA A 27 0.41 -24.05 -28.68
N LYS A 28 -0.13 -22.89 -29.10
CA LYS A 28 0.68 -21.69 -29.25
C LYS A 28 1.04 -21.16 -27.87
N SER A 29 2.22 -21.56 -27.40
CA SER A 29 2.93 -20.83 -26.35
C SER A 29 3.17 -19.42 -26.87
N GLN A 30 2.61 -18.42 -26.21
CA GLN A 30 3.04 -17.04 -26.42
C GLN A 30 4.48 -16.99 -25.93
N ALA A 31 5.44 -16.91 -26.86
CA ALA A 31 6.80 -16.56 -26.50
C ALA A 31 6.71 -15.18 -25.84
N ALA A 32 6.75 -15.14 -24.50
CA ALA A 32 6.99 -13.92 -23.77
C ALA A 32 8.38 -13.46 -24.21
N TYR A 33 8.43 -12.58 -25.20
CA TYR A 33 9.63 -11.88 -25.60
C TYR A 33 9.96 -10.95 -24.43
N ASP A 34 10.63 -11.51 -23.43
CA ASP A 34 11.32 -10.78 -22.38
C ASP A 34 12.52 -10.08 -23.00
N SER A 35 12.23 -9.10 -23.86
CA SER A 35 13.24 -8.28 -24.50
C SER A 35 13.56 -7.12 -23.59
N ILE A 36 14.65 -7.26 -22.85
CA ILE A 36 15.29 -6.14 -22.17
C ILE A 36 15.78 -5.19 -23.26
N ARG A 37 15.27 -3.96 -23.26
CA ARG A 37 15.62 -2.90 -24.21
C ARG A 37 16.27 -1.73 -23.48
N VAL A 38 17.04 -0.92 -24.20
CA VAL A 38 17.64 0.31 -23.64
C VAL A 38 16.67 1.45 -23.89
N LEU A 39 16.19 2.08 -22.83
CA LEU A 39 15.50 3.36 -22.89
C LEU A 39 16.53 4.49 -22.94
N ASP A 40 16.40 5.35 -23.93
CA ASP A 40 17.20 6.57 -24.09
C ASP A 40 16.27 7.78 -24.00
N ALA A 41 16.38 8.54 -22.90
CA ALA A 41 15.40 9.58 -22.59
C ALA A 41 16.05 10.79 -21.92
N VAL A 42 15.35 11.93 -22.01
CA VAL A 42 15.72 13.20 -21.39
C VAL A 42 14.61 13.68 -20.48
N ILE A 43 14.97 14.07 -19.25
CA ILE A 43 14.04 14.54 -18.23
C ILE A 43 14.01 16.06 -18.25
N LEU A 44 12.82 16.61 -18.47
CA LEU A 44 12.57 18.04 -18.57
C LEU A 44 11.53 18.47 -17.53
N THR A 45 11.63 19.72 -17.09
CA THR A 45 10.58 20.34 -16.27
C THR A 45 9.34 20.58 -17.13
N ALA A 46 8.15 20.23 -16.64
CA ALA A 46 6.89 20.43 -17.38
C ALA A 46 6.59 21.90 -17.70
N ASP A 47 6.99 22.83 -16.83
CA ASP A 47 6.66 24.25 -16.96
C ASP A 47 7.63 25.02 -17.87
N SER A 48 8.94 24.85 -17.64
CA SER A 48 9.98 25.64 -18.32
C SER A 48 10.77 24.87 -19.37
N LEU A 49 10.48 23.58 -19.59
CA LEU A 49 11.22 22.71 -20.52
C LEU A 49 12.73 22.63 -20.21
N LEU A 50 13.12 22.95 -18.97
CA LEU A 50 14.51 22.93 -18.53
C LEU A 50 14.94 21.51 -18.16
N PRO A 51 16.17 21.08 -18.54
CA PRO A 51 16.68 19.77 -18.19
C PRO A 51 16.89 19.62 -16.69
N ILE A 52 16.57 18.43 -16.18
CA ILE A 52 16.70 18.12 -14.75
C ILE A 52 17.88 17.18 -14.56
N HIS A 53 18.95 17.73 -14.01
CA HIS A 53 20.15 16.99 -13.65
C HIS A 53 19.94 16.19 -12.36
N ASN A 54 20.69 15.10 -12.21
CA ASN A 54 20.71 14.25 -11.01
C ASN A 54 19.33 13.71 -10.57
N ALA A 55 18.39 13.55 -11.51
CA ALA A 55 17.15 12.84 -11.22
C ALA A 55 17.46 11.36 -11.02
N HIS A 56 16.78 10.72 -10.07
CA HIS A 56 16.86 9.28 -9.84
C HIS A 56 15.83 8.57 -10.69
N ILE A 57 16.26 7.57 -11.45
CA ILE A 57 15.42 6.78 -12.33
C ILE A 57 15.56 5.32 -11.92
N ILE A 58 14.45 4.66 -11.59
CA ILE A 58 14.45 3.28 -11.10
C ILE A 58 13.36 2.49 -11.81
N SER A 59 13.74 1.35 -12.40
CA SER A 59 12.81 0.33 -12.87
C SER A 59 12.16 -0.37 -11.67
N LYS A 60 10.83 -0.38 -11.61
CA LYS A 60 10.11 -1.02 -10.49
C LYS A 60 10.16 -2.54 -10.56
N PHE A 61 10.22 -3.12 -11.76
CA PHE A 61 10.31 -4.56 -11.94
C PHE A 61 11.75 -5.07 -11.75
N ASN A 62 12.70 -4.62 -12.59
CA ASN A 62 14.08 -5.11 -12.60
C ASN A 62 14.97 -4.52 -11.51
N LYS A 63 14.50 -3.49 -10.79
CA LYS A 63 15.26 -2.78 -9.72
C LYS A 63 16.57 -2.15 -10.19
N TRP A 64 16.78 -2.04 -11.50
CA TRP A 64 17.89 -1.28 -12.05
C TRP A 64 17.61 0.20 -11.97
N GLY A 65 18.66 0.96 -11.66
CA GLY A 65 18.56 2.40 -11.52
C GLY A 65 19.71 3.11 -12.19
N THR A 66 19.45 4.35 -12.59
CA THR A 66 20.43 5.28 -13.17
C THR A 66 20.12 6.69 -12.70
N ILE A 67 21.02 7.62 -13.04
CA ILE A 67 20.89 9.04 -12.70
C ILE A 67 21.03 9.86 -13.99
N SER A 68 20.25 10.93 -14.12
CA SER A 68 20.36 11.82 -15.28
C SER A 68 21.64 12.67 -15.25
N ASN A 69 22.21 12.92 -16.42
CA ASN A 69 23.41 13.75 -16.59
C ASN A 69 23.07 15.27 -16.49
N GLN A 70 24.05 16.14 -16.78
CA GLN A 70 23.87 17.59 -16.76
C GLN A 70 22.82 18.12 -17.75
N GLU A 71 22.60 17.39 -18.85
CA GLU A 71 21.58 17.69 -19.87
C GLU A 71 20.23 17.04 -19.55
N GLY A 72 20.09 16.38 -18.39
CA GLY A 72 18.88 15.65 -18.01
C GLY A 72 18.69 14.31 -18.73
N ARG A 73 19.67 13.88 -19.52
CA ARG A 73 19.63 12.63 -20.30
C ARG A 73 20.07 11.44 -19.47
N PHE A 74 19.42 10.29 -19.68
CA PHE A 74 19.78 9.03 -19.05
C PHE A 74 19.58 7.85 -20.00
N LYS A 75 20.27 6.73 -19.69
CA LYS A 75 20.03 5.43 -20.31
C LYS A 75 19.77 4.39 -19.25
N LEU A 76 18.73 3.58 -19.43
CA LEU A 76 18.36 2.53 -18.49
C LEU A 76 17.92 1.29 -19.27
N TYR A 77 18.30 0.11 -18.80
CA TYR A 77 17.76 -1.15 -19.30
C TYR A 77 16.38 -1.40 -18.70
N VAL A 78 15.38 -1.63 -19.55
CA VAL A 78 13.97 -1.73 -19.15
C VAL A 78 13.28 -2.81 -20.00
N GLN A 79 12.33 -3.52 -19.41
CA GLN A 79 11.51 -4.48 -20.13
C GLN A 79 10.24 -3.81 -20.67
N ASN A 80 9.62 -4.42 -21.67
CA ASN A 80 8.27 -4.06 -22.08
C ASN A 80 7.31 -4.23 -20.90
N ASN A 81 6.38 -3.28 -20.75
CA ASN A 81 5.37 -3.28 -19.69
C ASN A 81 5.94 -3.15 -18.26
N ASP A 82 7.18 -2.67 -18.11
CA ASP A 82 7.74 -2.26 -16.82
C ASP A 82 7.25 -0.84 -16.45
N SER A 83 7.33 -0.50 -15.17
CA SER A 83 7.06 0.84 -14.67
C SER A 83 8.36 1.50 -14.21
N ILE A 84 8.67 2.68 -14.73
CA ILE A 84 9.81 3.47 -14.28
C ILE A 84 9.34 4.52 -13.28
N LEU A 85 10.00 4.57 -12.13
CA LEU A 85 9.85 5.64 -11.15
C LEU A 85 10.95 6.67 -11.35
N ILE A 86 10.54 7.93 -11.52
CA ILE A 86 11.44 9.08 -11.64
C ILE A 86 11.20 10.01 -10.45
N THR A 87 12.27 10.33 -9.72
CA THR A 87 12.24 11.25 -8.58
C THR A 87 13.37 12.26 -8.65
N SER A 88 13.09 13.49 -8.21
CA SER A 88 14.08 14.54 -8.06
C SER A 88 13.63 15.52 -6.96
N ILE A 89 14.58 16.18 -6.32
CA ILE A 89 14.30 17.13 -5.23
C ILE A 89 13.55 18.34 -5.81
N GLY A 90 12.42 18.69 -5.19
CA GLY A 90 11.57 19.80 -5.64
C GLY A 90 10.64 19.45 -6.81
N PHE A 91 10.53 18.16 -7.17
CA PHE A 91 9.63 17.66 -8.20
C PHE A 91 8.73 16.57 -7.66
N ARG A 92 7.51 16.48 -8.21
CA ARG A 92 6.57 15.44 -7.81
C ARG A 92 7.00 14.10 -8.44
N PRO A 93 7.08 13.00 -7.67
CA PRO A 93 7.41 11.69 -8.23
C PRO A 93 6.52 11.32 -9.42
N LEU A 94 7.14 10.88 -10.52
CA LEU A 94 6.44 10.46 -11.73
C LEU A 94 6.65 8.96 -11.94
N ILE A 95 5.57 8.24 -12.21
CA ILE A 95 5.62 6.83 -12.62
C ILE A 95 5.20 6.75 -14.08
N VAL A 96 6.08 6.26 -14.93
CA VAL A 96 5.83 6.08 -16.36
C VAL A 96 5.72 4.60 -16.66
N GLN A 97 4.61 4.19 -17.28
CA GLN A 97 4.44 2.82 -17.79
C GLN A 97 5.13 2.71 -19.16
N MET A 98 5.98 1.70 -19.32
CA MET A 98 6.73 1.48 -20.55
C MET A 98 5.91 0.68 -21.55
N ASP A 99 5.58 1.34 -22.66
CA ASP A 99 4.97 0.72 -23.84
C ASP A 99 5.99 0.59 -24.98
N GLU A 100 5.64 -0.14 -26.04
CA GLU A 100 6.51 -0.30 -27.21
C GLU A 100 6.86 1.02 -27.91
N SER A 101 6.03 2.06 -27.74
CA SER A 101 6.26 3.41 -28.26
C SER A 101 7.48 4.11 -27.64
N TYR A 102 7.97 3.63 -26.50
CA TYR A 102 9.17 4.17 -25.84
C TYR A 102 10.48 3.57 -26.36
N PHE A 103 10.42 2.65 -27.31
CA PHE A 103 11.60 1.96 -27.85
C PHE A 103 11.76 2.21 -29.35
N VAL A 104 11.68 3.48 -29.75
CA VAL A 104 11.95 3.91 -31.12
C VAL A 104 13.45 3.96 -31.33
N GLU A 105 13.95 3.27 -32.36
CA GLU A 105 15.36 3.30 -32.74
C GLU A 105 15.81 4.74 -33.02
N ASP A 106 17.02 5.07 -32.53
CA ASP A 106 17.68 6.37 -32.71
C ASP A 106 16.90 7.62 -32.22
N SER A 107 15.89 7.44 -31.37
CA SER A 107 15.12 8.54 -30.78
C SER A 107 15.43 8.74 -29.29
N ILE A 108 15.48 10.01 -28.87
CA ILE A 108 15.58 10.39 -27.45
C ILE A 108 14.20 10.84 -27.01
N ILE A 109 13.65 10.18 -26.00
CA ILE A 109 12.29 10.45 -25.56
C ILE A 109 12.27 11.55 -24.48
N PRO A 110 11.52 12.64 -24.66
CA PRO A 110 11.34 13.64 -23.63
C PRO A 110 10.31 13.18 -22.59
N ILE A 111 10.67 13.26 -21.31
CA ILE A 111 9.79 12.97 -20.17
C ILE A 111 9.65 14.25 -19.33
N TYR A 112 8.41 14.66 -19.08
CA TYR A 112 8.10 15.89 -18.35
C TYR A 112 7.68 15.58 -16.92
N ILE A 113 8.39 16.18 -15.95
CA ILE A 113 8.06 16.05 -14.53
C ILE A 113 7.57 17.39 -13.96
N PRO A 114 6.43 17.43 -13.25
CA PRO A 114 5.92 18.66 -12.68
C PRO A 114 6.67 19.04 -11.41
N LYS A 115 6.86 20.34 -11.20
CA LYS A 115 7.49 20.87 -9.99
C LYS A 115 6.58 20.63 -8.78
N ASP A 116 7.17 20.17 -7.68
CA ASP A 116 6.46 20.06 -6.41
C ASP A 116 6.55 21.41 -5.71
N THR A 117 5.55 22.26 -5.95
CA THR A 117 5.50 23.59 -5.36
C THR A 117 4.64 23.50 -4.10
N ILE A 118 5.28 23.66 -2.94
CA ILE A 118 4.56 23.93 -1.69
C ILE A 118 4.12 25.39 -1.78
N SER A 119 2.84 25.63 -2.05
CA SER A 119 2.27 26.97 -2.02
C SER A 119 2.14 27.41 -0.57
N ILE A 120 2.90 28.42 -0.16
CA ILE A 120 2.74 29.07 1.15
C ILE A 120 1.81 30.27 0.94
N ASN A 121 0.85 30.44 1.85
CA ASN A 121 -0.03 31.61 1.82
C ASN A 121 0.75 32.88 2.16
N GLU A 122 0.38 34.00 1.53
CA GLU A 122 0.95 35.31 1.87
C GLU A 122 0.69 35.64 3.36
N VAL A 123 1.74 36.03 4.08
CA VAL A 123 1.63 36.50 5.46
C VAL A 123 1.68 38.02 5.46
N VAL A 124 0.54 38.66 5.71
CA VAL A 124 0.46 40.12 5.84
C VAL A 124 0.93 40.53 7.23
N ILE A 125 2.16 41.04 7.34
CA ILE A 125 2.69 41.60 8.59
C ILE A 125 2.20 43.03 8.73
N ARG A 126 1.44 43.30 9.80
CA ARG A 126 0.94 44.65 10.12
C ARG A 126 1.70 45.19 11.34
N GLY A 127 2.35 46.34 11.18
CA GLY A 127 2.94 47.08 12.28
C GLY A 127 1.87 47.88 13.00
N TYR A 128 1.52 47.48 14.23
CA TYR A 128 0.59 48.23 15.07
C TYR A 128 1.40 49.09 16.05
N PHE A 129 1.21 50.41 16.01
CA PHE A 129 1.92 51.35 16.89
C PHE A 129 1.18 51.62 18.22
N ASP A 130 -0.11 51.27 18.31
CA ASP A 130 -0.93 51.44 19.52
C ASP A 130 -1.26 50.10 20.18
N TYR A 131 -0.91 49.99 21.47
CA TYR A 131 -1.11 48.78 22.27
C TYR A 131 -2.60 48.45 22.46
N ALA A 132 -3.47 49.46 22.60
CA ALA A 132 -4.89 49.23 22.82
C ALA A 132 -5.54 48.58 21.60
N THR A 133 -5.24 49.12 20.41
CA THR A 133 -5.68 48.56 19.12
C THR A 133 -5.14 47.13 18.93
N MET A 134 -3.86 46.89 19.20
CA MET A 134 -3.27 45.54 19.12
C MET A 134 -3.97 44.55 20.04
N LYS A 135 -4.21 44.93 21.30
CA LYS A 135 -4.88 44.09 22.30
C LYS A 135 -6.27 43.68 21.82
N GLN A 136 -7.05 44.63 21.28
CA GLN A 136 -8.41 44.35 20.82
C GLN A 136 -8.43 43.41 19.61
N ILE A 137 -7.52 43.60 18.65
CA ILE A 137 -7.36 42.71 17.50
C ILE A 137 -7.01 41.28 17.94
N VAL A 138 -6.10 41.11 18.90
CA VAL A 138 -5.70 39.78 19.41
C VAL A 138 -6.88 39.08 20.09
N ILE A 139 -7.70 39.82 20.85
CA ILE A 139 -8.89 39.27 21.52
C ILE A 139 -9.95 38.85 20.49
N GLU A 140 -10.14 39.64 19.43
CA GLU A 140 -11.12 39.37 18.38
C GLU A 140 -10.63 38.37 17.32
N MET A 141 -9.33 38.04 17.33
CA MET A 141 -8.74 37.11 16.38
C MET A 141 -9.35 35.71 16.55
N LYS A 142 -9.83 35.14 15.44
CA LYS A 142 -10.29 33.75 15.43
C LYS A 142 -9.11 32.82 15.78
N PRO A 143 -9.34 31.77 16.58
CA PRO A 143 -8.29 30.80 16.86
C PRO A 143 -7.78 30.20 15.55
N ILE A 144 -6.47 29.99 15.47
CA ILE A 144 -5.83 29.37 14.30
C ILE A 144 -6.47 28.01 14.11
N ASP A 145 -7.04 27.78 12.93
CA ASP A 145 -7.55 26.46 12.57
C ASP A 145 -6.36 25.54 12.25
N LEU A 146 -6.03 24.71 13.23
CA LEU A 146 -4.94 23.74 13.13
C LEU A 146 -5.38 22.43 12.47
N THR A 147 -6.66 22.26 12.14
CA THR A 147 -7.15 21.01 11.53
C THR A 147 -6.43 20.66 10.24
N GLN A 148 -6.00 21.66 9.45
CA GLN A 148 -5.18 21.46 8.24
C GLN A 148 -3.81 20.79 8.50
N PHE A 149 -3.26 20.88 9.71
CA PHE A 149 -1.97 20.28 10.06
C PHE A 149 -2.12 18.87 10.66
N TYR A 150 -3.33 18.49 11.06
CA TYR A 150 -3.61 17.15 11.57
C TYR A 150 -4.38 16.39 10.48
N PRO A 151 -3.78 15.39 9.81
CA PRO A 151 -4.53 14.58 8.86
C PRO A 151 -5.79 14.03 9.54
N ASP A 152 -6.93 14.15 8.86
CA ASP A 152 -8.18 13.59 9.36
C ASP A 152 -8.08 12.06 9.36
N TRP A 153 -7.86 11.49 10.54
CA TRP A 153 -7.78 10.05 10.74
C TRP A 153 -9.18 9.40 10.83
N SER A 154 -10.27 10.18 10.81
CA SER A 154 -11.62 9.64 10.86
C SER A 154 -11.85 8.73 9.64
N GLY A 155 -12.13 7.44 9.90
CA GLY A 155 -12.32 6.43 8.84
C GLY A 155 -11.06 5.76 8.30
N THR A 156 -9.84 6.24 8.64
CA THR A 156 -8.64 5.43 8.40
C THR A 156 -8.56 4.30 9.42
N GLY A 157 -8.43 3.05 8.95
CA GLY A 157 -8.27 1.86 9.80
C GLY A 157 -6.97 1.82 10.63
N LEU A 158 -6.23 2.93 10.67
CA LEU A 158 -5.04 3.16 11.48
C LEU A 158 -5.39 3.59 12.91
N LEU A 159 -6.63 4.01 13.14
CA LEU A 159 -7.18 4.01 14.50
C LEU A 159 -7.26 2.56 14.96
N TYR A 160 -6.70 2.28 16.14
CA TYR A 160 -6.82 0.98 16.80
C TYR A 160 -8.30 0.56 16.79
N LYS A 161 -8.65 -0.36 15.90
CA LYS A 161 -9.94 -1.01 15.93
C LYS A 161 -9.93 -1.89 17.16
N SER A 162 -10.60 -1.44 18.23
CA SER A 162 -10.81 -2.27 19.40
C SER A 162 -11.35 -3.63 18.92
N PRO A 163 -10.74 -4.75 19.32
CA PRO A 163 -11.21 -6.05 18.89
C PRO A 163 -12.64 -6.20 19.37
N GLN A 164 -13.58 -6.09 18.43
CA GLN A 164 -14.98 -6.32 18.69
C GLN A 164 -15.13 -7.82 18.95
N PRO A 165 -15.73 -8.24 20.09
CA PRO A 165 -15.97 -9.65 20.33
C PRO A 165 -16.94 -10.14 19.26
N MET A 166 -16.40 -10.81 18.23
CA MET A 166 -17.22 -11.50 17.25
C MET A 166 -17.89 -12.65 18.01
N SER A 167 -19.18 -12.52 18.31
CA SER A 167 -19.98 -13.56 18.98
C SER A 167 -20.29 -14.69 18.00
N PHE A 168 -19.25 -15.41 17.56
CA PHE A 168 -19.38 -16.68 16.87
C PHE A 168 -18.62 -17.73 17.69
N LYS A 169 -19.39 -18.55 18.42
CA LYS A 169 -18.92 -19.69 19.23
C LYS A 169 -18.41 -20.84 18.35
N GLY A 170 -17.38 -20.58 17.53
CA GLY A 170 -16.78 -21.53 16.61
C GLY A 170 -15.39 -22.01 17.06
N PRO A 171 -14.91 -23.15 16.52
CA PRO A 171 -13.58 -23.70 16.84
C PRO A 171 -12.42 -22.77 16.43
N ILE A 172 -12.61 -21.93 15.40
CA ILE A 172 -11.62 -20.94 14.97
C ILE A 172 -11.47 -19.81 16.01
N GLN A 173 -12.56 -19.41 16.68
CA GLN A 173 -12.52 -18.42 17.76
C GLN A 173 -11.77 -18.97 18.97
N ALA A 174 -11.92 -20.26 19.29
CA ALA A 174 -11.16 -20.90 20.36
C ALA A 174 -9.64 -20.87 20.09
N LEU A 175 -9.23 -21.08 18.84
CA LEU A 175 -7.82 -20.93 18.43
C LEU A 175 -7.37 -19.46 18.55
N TYR A 176 -8.17 -18.51 18.07
CA TYR A 176 -7.87 -17.08 18.18
C TYR A 176 -7.68 -16.63 19.64
N ASP A 177 -8.54 -17.08 20.55
CA ASP A 177 -8.44 -16.78 21.98
C ASP A 177 -7.19 -17.41 22.62
N VAL A 178 -6.67 -18.52 22.09
CA VAL A 178 -5.42 -19.13 22.55
C VAL A 178 -4.20 -18.34 22.08
N PHE A 179 -4.22 -17.77 20.86
CA PHE A 179 -3.07 -17.10 20.26
C PHE A 179 -3.04 -15.57 20.41
N ASN A 180 -4.13 -14.91 20.80
CA ASN A 180 -4.17 -13.46 20.99
C ASN A 180 -3.36 -13.01 22.24
N ASN A 181 -2.36 -12.14 22.03
CA ASN A 181 -1.52 -11.60 23.11
C ASN A 181 -2.31 -10.81 24.16
N SER A 182 -3.40 -10.12 23.79
CA SER A 182 -4.23 -9.39 24.75
C SER A 182 -5.05 -10.33 25.64
N ALA A 183 -5.59 -11.42 25.08
CA ALA A 183 -6.30 -12.46 25.84
C ALA A 183 -5.37 -13.18 26.84
N ARG A 184 -4.11 -13.44 26.45
CA ARG A 184 -3.10 -14.00 27.37
C ARG A 184 -2.80 -13.05 28.52
N LEU A 185 -2.68 -11.75 28.25
CA LEU A 185 -2.46 -10.74 29.29
C LEU A 185 -3.64 -10.67 30.26
N GLN A 186 -4.88 -10.65 29.75
CA GLN A 186 -6.10 -10.65 30.57
C GLN A 186 -6.17 -11.88 31.50
N ARG A 187 -5.93 -13.09 30.97
CA ARG A 187 -5.87 -14.31 31.79
C ARG A 187 -4.80 -14.22 32.88
N LYS A 188 -3.63 -13.67 32.56
CA LYS A 188 -2.54 -13.48 33.53
C LYS A 188 -2.93 -12.49 34.63
N LEU A 189 -3.59 -11.39 34.29
CA LEU A 189 -4.08 -10.40 35.25
C LEU A 189 -5.12 -11.00 36.20
N ILE A 190 -6.11 -11.72 35.66
CA ILE A 190 -7.14 -12.40 36.46
C ILE A 190 -6.49 -13.43 37.39
N LYS A 191 -5.54 -14.24 36.88
CA LYS A 191 -4.80 -15.20 37.69
C LYS A 191 -4.03 -14.51 38.82
N ASN A 192 -3.28 -13.45 38.51
CA ASN A 192 -2.51 -12.70 39.51
C ASN A 192 -3.40 -12.08 40.59
N ARG A 193 -4.54 -11.47 40.23
CA ARG A 193 -5.50 -10.92 41.20
C ARG A 193 -6.11 -12.00 42.09
N ARG A 194 -6.42 -13.19 41.55
CA ARG A 194 -6.92 -14.32 42.33
C ARG A 194 -5.88 -14.85 43.34
N GLU A 195 -4.63 -15.01 42.91
CA GLU A 195 -3.56 -15.44 43.81
C GLU A 195 -3.31 -14.39 44.90
N TYR A 196 -3.29 -13.11 44.55
CA TYR A 196 -3.21 -12.02 45.53
C TYR A 196 -4.34 -12.10 46.57
N ASN A 197 -5.59 -12.26 46.13
CA ASN A 197 -6.73 -12.36 47.03
C ASN A 197 -6.63 -13.58 47.94
N ARG A 198 -6.20 -14.73 47.40
CA ARG A 198 -5.97 -15.96 48.17
C ARG A 198 -4.92 -15.73 49.26
N VAL A 199 -3.80 -15.08 48.92
CA VAL A 199 -2.75 -14.75 49.88
C VAL A 199 -3.27 -13.80 50.96
N MET A 200 -4.02 -12.76 50.60
CA MET A 200 -4.62 -11.83 51.57
C MET A 200 -5.61 -12.51 52.51
N THR A 201 -6.42 -13.46 52.02
CA THR A 201 -7.32 -14.24 52.88
C THR A 201 -6.56 -15.17 53.83
N GLN A 202 -5.50 -15.83 53.35
CA GLN A 202 -4.63 -16.66 54.18
C GLN A 202 -3.91 -15.86 55.27
N MET A 203 -3.57 -14.61 54.99
CA MET A 203 -2.97 -13.68 55.94
C MET A 203 -3.98 -13.03 56.91
N GLY A 204 -5.27 -13.40 56.84
CA GLY A 204 -6.33 -12.81 57.68
C GLY A 204 -6.74 -11.39 57.28
N ARG A 205 -6.26 -10.89 56.13
CA ARG A 205 -6.53 -9.54 55.60
C ARG A 205 -7.64 -9.57 54.56
N ALA A 206 -8.79 -10.15 54.90
CA ALA A 206 -9.90 -10.33 53.96
C ALA A 206 -10.45 -9.00 53.40
N ASN A 207 -10.35 -7.91 54.18
CA ASN A 207 -10.82 -6.58 53.78
C ASN A 207 -9.90 -5.89 52.74
N ASP A 208 -8.67 -6.38 52.54
CA ASP A 208 -7.69 -5.81 51.58
C ASP A 208 -7.68 -6.52 50.22
N THR A 209 -8.73 -7.31 49.95
CA THR A 209 -8.90 -8.00 48.67
C THR A 209 -9.35 -7.05 47.58
N ILE A 210 -8.96 -7.34 46.34
CA ILE A 210 -9.29 -6.54 45.15
C ILE A 210 -10.32 -7.27 44.28
N PRO A 211 -11.09 -6.57 43.43
CA PRO A 211 -12.03 -7.21 42.53
C PRO A 211 -11.33 -8.24 41.63
N ALA A 212 -11.93 -9.44 41.54
CA ALA A 212 -11.36 -10.56 40.78
C ALA A 212 -11.20 -10.27 39.27
N ILE A 213 -11.98 -9.33 38.76
CA ILE A 213 -11.94 -8.86 37.37
C ILE A 213 -11.53 -7.37 37.37
N PRO A 214 -10.51 -6.95 36.59
CA PRO A 214 -10.14 -5.55 36.37
C PRO A 214 -11.30 -4.61 35.99
N GLU A 215 -11.28 -3.36 36.50
CA GLU A 215 -12.37 -2.39 36.31
C GLU A 215 -12.73 -2.16 34.83
N HIS A 216 -11.74 -1.97 33.95
CA HIS A 216 -11.95 -1.77 32.51
C HIS A 216 -12.58 -2.98 31.78
N MET A 217 -12.66 -4.15 32.41
CA MET A 217 -13.38 -5.32 31.88
C MET A 217 -14.80 -5.46 32.44
N GLN A 218 -15.15 -4.70 33.48
CA GLN A 218 -16.49 -4.74 34.08
C GLN A 218 -17.51 -3.91 33.27
N GLU A 219 -17.05 -2.85 32.59
CA GLU A 219 -17.91 -1.91 31.84
C GLU A 219 -18.50 -2.51 30.54
N LEU A 220 -17.99 -3.64 30.07
CA LEU A 220 -18.42 -4.28 28.80
C LEU A 220 -19.60 -5.26 28.95
N GLN A 221 -20.25 -5.33 30.12
CA GLN A 221 -21.34 -6.29 30.42
C GLN A 221 -22.76 -5.73 30.32
N TYR A 222 -22.96 -4.56 29.69
CA TYR A 222 -24.29 -3.99 29.41
C TYR A 222 -24.63 -4.02 27.91
#